data_AF-A0A3N5H7P6-F1
#
_entry.id   AF-A0A3N5H7P6-F1
#
_cell.length_a   1.000
_cell.length_b   1.000
_cell.length_c   1.000
_cell.angle_alpha   90.00
_cell.angle_beta   90.00
_cell.angle_gamma   90.00
#
_symmetry.space_group_name_H-M   'P 1'
#
loop_
_entity.id
_entity.type
_entity.pdbx_description
1 polymer ?
#
loop_
_entity_poly.entity_id
_entity_poly.type
_entity_poly.pdbx_seq_one_letter_code
_entity_poly.pdbx_strand_id
1 'polypeptide(L)'
;MNPRFAMRQRCAPLAAAACALALSACSPDYNWREIRQPADGYLVMLPARPASMSRPINLDGLAVTMAMTGARVDDQTFTVGAVRLPDSEPATREKAGAAMRAAMVRNIAGRETAAADVRV
;
A
#
# COMPACT_ATOMS: atom_id res chain seq x y z
N MET A 1 21.97 -52.80 -26.47
CA MET A 1 22.02 -51.64 -25.55
C MET A 1 21.37 -50.44 -26.26
N ASN A 2 20.13 -50.06 -25.92
CA ASN A 2 19.32 -49.15 -26.75
C ASN A 2 19.48 -47.68 -26.26
N PRO A 3 20.05 -46.75 -27.06
CA PRO A 3 20.44 -45.40 -26.63
C PRO A 3 19.26 -44.46 -26.32
N ARG A 4 18.03 -44.87 -26.64
CA ARG A 4 16.80 -44.09 -26.47
C ARG A 4 16.38 -43.90 -25.00
N PHE A 5 16.82 -44.77 -24.09
CA PHE A 5 16.51 -44.67 -22.66
C PHE A 5 17.32 -43.59 -21.95
N ALA A 6 18.59 -43.40 -22.33
CA ALA A 6 19.49 -42.43 -21.70
C ALA A 6 19.12 -40.97 -21.99
N MET A 7 18.51 -40.69 -23.16
CA MET A 7 18.11 -39.33 -23.55
C MET A 7 16.83 -38.87 -22.83
N ARG A 8 15.85 -39.78 -22.62
CA ARG A 8 14.62 -39.48 -21.86
C ARG A 8 14.88 -39.12 -20.40
N GLN A 9 15.90 -39.73 -19.79
CA GLN A 9 16.25 -39.51 -18.38
C GLN A 9 16.93 -38.16 -18.11
N ARG A 10 17.60 -37.56 -19.11
CA ARG A 10 18.32 -36.28 -18.96
C ARG A 10 17.43 -35.05 -19.17
N CYS A 11 16.33 -35.16 -19.91
CA CYS A 11 15.43 -34.03 -20.19
C CYS A 11 14.36 -33.82 -19.10
N ALA A 12 13.99 -34.87 -18.35
CA ALA A 12 13.01 -34.79 -17.27
C ALA A 12 13.33 -33.75 -16.17
N PRO A 13 14.57 -33.65 -15.64
CA PRO A 13 14.88 -32.66 -14.60
C PRO A 13 14.86 -31.21 -15.12
N LEU A 14 15.24 -30.98 -16.38
CA LEU A 14 15.19 -29.65 -17.01
C LEU A 14 13.76 -29.19 -17.24
N ALA A 15 12.88 -30.08 -17.71
CA ALA A 15 11.46 -29.77 -17.88
C ALA A 15 10.77 -29.51 -16.54
N ALA A 16 11.07 -30.31 -15.51
CA ALA A 16 10.55 -30.09 -14.16
C ALA A 16 11.03 -28.75 -13.56
N ALA A 17 12.32 -28.41 -13.74
CA ALA A 17 12.86 -27.13 -13.29
C ALA A 17 12.23 -25.94 -14.03
N ALA A 18 12.02 -26.04 -15.35
CA ALA A 18 11.35 -25.01 -16.13
C ALA A 18 9.89 -24.82 -15.71
N CYS A 19 9.16 -25.91 -15.44
CA CYS A 19 7.81 -25.82 -14.88
C CYS A 19 7.80 -25.18 -13.49
N ALA A 20 8.71 -25.55 -12.59
CA ALA A 20 8.79 -24.94 -11.27
C ALA A 20 9.07 -23.42 -11.34
N LEU A 21 9.97 -22.99 -12.22
CA LEU A 21 10.22 -21.58 -12.48
C LEU A 21 8.99 -20.88 -13.07
N ALA A 22 8.28 -21.50 -14.01
CA ALA A 22 7.05 -20.95 -14.57
C ALA A 22 5.94 -20.78 -13.53
N LEU A 23 5.78 -21.71 -12.58
CA LEU A 23 4.80 -21.58 -11.50
C LEU A 23 5.15 -20.44 -10.52
N SER A 24 6.43 -20.23 -10.21
CA SER A 24 6.85 -19.11 -9.36
C SER A 24 6.55 -17.73 -9.97
N ALA A 25 6.52 -17.63 -11.31
CA ALA A 25 6.12 -16.41 -12.01
C ALA A 25 4.60 -16.14 -11.95
N CYS A 26 3.79 -17.12 -11.55
CA CYS A 26 2.32 -17.02 -11.51
C CYS A 26 1.75 -16.66 -10.13
N SER A 27 2.56 -16.57 -9.08
CA SER A 27 2.12 -16.22 -7.72
C SER A 27 2.91 -15.06 -7.13
N PRO A 28 2.76 -13.83 -7.67
CA PRO A 28 3.40 -12.67 -7.06
C PRO A 28 2.82 -12.45 -5.66
N ASP A 29 3.68 -12.26 -4.66
CA ASP A 29 3.28 -11.89 -3.29
C ASP A 29 2.44 -10.60 -3.28
N TYR A 30 2.64 -9.77 -4.31
CA TYR A 30 1.98 -8.51 -4.55
C TYR A 30 0.91 -8.63 -5.65
N ASN A 31 -0.33 -8.92 -5.24
CA ASN A 31 -1.50 -8.89 -6.11
C ASN A 31 -2.08 -7.47 -6.18
N TRP A 32 -1.47 -6.64 -7.04
CA TRP A 32 -1.86 -5.23 -7.21
C TRP A 32 -3.25 -5.07 -7.79
N ARG A 33 -4.08 -4.29 -7.11
CA ARG A 33 -5.48 -4.04 -7.48
C ARG A 33 -5.79 -2.56 -7.32
N GLU A 34 -6.52 -2.01 -8.29
CA GLU A 34 -7.03 -0.66 -8.21
C GLU A 34 -8.23 -0.58 -7.25
N ILE A 35 -8.16 0.34 -6.29
CA ILE A 35 -9.21 0.63 -5.33
C ILE A 35 -9.70 2.05 -5.58
N ARG A 36 -11.00 2.18 -5.82
CA ARG A 36 -11.68 3.47 -6.04
C ARG A 36 -12.52 3.80 -4.83
N GLN A 37 -12.29 4.95 -4.22
CA GLN A 37 -13.04 5.42 -3.07
C GLN A 37 -13.63 6.81 -3.35
N PRO A 38 -14.73 6.89 -4.11
CA PRO A 38 -15.30 8.17 -4.55
C PRO A 38 -15.80 9.02 -3.37
N ALA A 39 -16.26 8.40 -2.28
CA ALA A 39 -16.72 9.10 -1.08
C ALA A 39 -15.60 9.92 -0.40
N ASP A 40 -14.36 9.47 -0.53
CA ASP A 40 -13.17 10.08 0.09
C ASP A 40 -12.23 10.71 -0.95
N GLY A 41 -12.60 10.68 -2.23
CA GLY A 41 -11.92 11.40 -3.31
C GLY A 41 -10.58 10.82 -3.78
N TYR A 42 -10.32 9.52 -3.61
CA TYR A 42 -9.05 8.92 -4.04
C TYR A 42 -9.20 7.65 -4.89
N LEU A 43 -8.13 7.39 -5.66
CA LEU A 43 -7.86 6.15 -6.38
C LEU A 43 -6.43 5.70 -6.03
N VAL A 44 -6.27 4.45 -5.64
CA VAL A 44 -4.97 3.90 -5.21
C VAL A 44 -4.81 2.46 -5.67
N MET A 45 -3.58 2.02 -5.92
CA MET A 45 -3.28 0.60 -6.10
C MET A 45 -2.81 0.01 -4.77
N LEU A 46 -3.44 -1.07 -4.33
CA LEU A 46 -3.02 -1.83 -3.15
C LEU A 46 -2.57 -3.24 -3.54
N PRO A 47 -1.55 -3.81 -2.86
CA PRO A 47 -0.90 -5.06 -3.27
C PRO A 47 -1.62 -6.33 -2.82
N ALA A 48 -2.79 -6.21 -2.19
CA ALA A 48 -3.64 -7.34 -1.83
C ALA A 48 -5.10 -6.89 -1.66
N ARG A 49 -5.97 -7.80 -1.22
CA ARG A 49 -7.35 -7.47 -0.86
C ARG A 49 -7.35 -6.41 0.26
N PRO A 50 -8.03 -5.26 0.08
CA PRO A 50 -8.04 -4.22 1.09
C PRO A 50 -8.96 -4.56 2.26
N ALA A 51 -8.64 -4.02 3.42
CA ALA A 51 -9.53 -3.88 4.56
C ALA A 51 -9.69 -2.39 4.91
N SER A 52 -10.86 -2.02 5.42
CA SER A 52 -11.16 -0.64 5.79
C SER A 52 -11.62 -0.54 7.24
N MET A 53 -11.26 0.57 7.90
CA MET A 53 -11.75 0.94 9.23
C MET A 53 -11.86 2.45 9.34
N SER A 54 -12.69 2.94 10.27
CA SER A 54 -12.78 4.36 10.57
C SER A 54 -12.51 4.61 12.05
N ARG A 55 -11.76 5.66 12.36
CA ARG A 55 -11.43 6.05 13.74
C ARG A 55 -11.50 7.56 13.92
N PRO A 56 -12.02 8.05 15.06
CA PRO A 56 -11.92 9.45 15.40
C PRO A 56 -10.46 9.82 15.70
N ILE A 57 -10.03 10.98 15.20
CA ILE A 57 -8.72 11.59 15.49
C ILE A 57 -8.88 13.08 15.78
N ASN A 58 -7.87 13.66 16.40
CA ASN A 58 -7.79 15.10 16.63
C ASN A 58 -6.58 15.67 15.88
N LEU A 59 -6.84 16.56 14.92
CA LEU A 59 -5.84 17.31 14.17
C LEU A 59 -5.71 18.72 14.76
N ASP A 60 -5.08 18.80 15.93
CA ASP A 60 -4.80 20.06 16.64
C ASP A 60 -6.08 20.89 16.93
N GLY A 61 -6.99 20.28 17.68
CA GLY A 61 -8.31 20.84 18.01
C GLY A 61 -9.37 20.56 16.95
N LEU A 62 -9.01 20.07 15.76
CA LEU A 62 -9.95 19.67 14.73
C LEU A 62 -10.33 18.18 14.90
N ALA A 63 -11.50 17.93 15.49
CA ALA A 63 -12.03 16.57 15.63
C ALA A 63 -12.59 16.08 14.28
N VAL A 64 -11.98 15.03 13.72
CA VAL A 64 -12.39 14.43 12.44
C VAL A 64 -12.44 12.91 12.56
N THR A 65 -13.22 12.26 11.71
CA THR A 65 -13.16 10.80 11.53
C THR A 65 -12.26 10.49 10.35
N MET A 66 -11.20 9.73 10.60
CA MET A 66 -10.30 9.24 9.56
C MET A 66 -10.78 7.87 9.08
N ALA A 67 -11.09 7.77 7.79
CA ALA A 67 -11.28 6.51 7.09
C ALA A 67 -9.90 5.98 6.66
N MET A 68 -9.61 4.74 6.98
CA MET A 68 -8.37 4.06 6.63
C MET A 68 -8.69 2.87 5.75
N THR A 69 -8.05 2.77 4.60
CA THR A 69 -8.11 1.58 3.72
C THR A 69 -6.70 1.13 3.42
N GLY A 70 -6.43 -0.15 3.61
CA GLY A 70 -5.09 -0.68 3.41
C GLY A 70 -5.04 -2.18 3.17
N ALA A 71 -3.87 -2.64 2.77
CA ALA A 71 -3.55 -4.03 2.54
C ALA A 71 -2.20 -4.35 3.19
N ARG A 72 -2.03 -5.59 3.63
CA ARG A 72 -0.78 -6.10 4.18
C ARG A 72 -0.31 -7.28 3.34
N VAL A 73 0.98 -7.29 3.03
CA VAL A 73 1.70 -8.42 2.44
C VAL A 73 2.87 -8.67 3.40
N ASP A 74 2.92 -9.85 3.99
CA ASP A 74 3.85 -10.20 5.08
C ASP A 74 3.86 -9.13 6.18
N ASP A 75 5.02 -8.52 6.45
CA ASP A 75 5.19 -7.46 7.46
C ASP A 75 5.00 -6.03 6.89
N GLN A 76 4.75 -5.90 5.58
CA GLN A 76 4.63 -4.61 4.91
C GLN A 76 3.17 -4.16 4.84
N THR A 77 2.89 -2.95 5.34
CA THR A 77 1.55 -2.36 5.38
C THR A 77 1.45 -1.17 4.44
N PHE A 78 0.49 -1.19 3.53
CA PHE A 78 0.18 -0.11 2.59
C PHE A 78 -1.20 0.43 2.96
N THR A 79 -1.32 1.74 3.17
CA THR A 79 -2.58 2.33 3.66
C THR A 79 -2.77 3.74 3.14
N VAL A 80 -4.02 4.06 2.82
CA VAL A 80 -4.50 5.42 2.58
C VAL A 80 -5.39 5.81 3.75
N GLY A 81 -5.06 6.92 4.39
CA GLY A 81 -5.92 7.59 5.36
C GLY A 81 -6.56 8.82 4.72
N ALA A 82 -7.87 8.95 4.83
CA ALA A 82 -8.62 10.11 4.33
C ALA A 82 -9.48 10.71 5.44
N VAL A 83 -9.55 12.04 5.46
CA VAL A 83 -10.41 12.81 6.37
C VAL A 83 -11.24 13.78 5.55
N ARG A 84 -12.51 13.94 5.94
CA ARG A 84 -13.36 15.02 5.44
C ARG A 84 -13.25 16.20 6.41
N LEU A 85 -12.77 17.33 5.91
CA LEU A 85 -12.70 18.58 6.67
C LEU A 85 -14.11 19.17 6.82
N PRO A 86 -14.37 19.96 7.88
CA PRO A 86 -15.69 20.55 8.12
C PRO A 86 -16.08 21.61 7.07
N ASP A 87 -15.08 22.22 6.44
CA ASP A 87 -15.25 23.26 5.43
C ASP A 87 -14.11 23.18 4.39
N SER A 88 -14.24 23.98 3.33
CA SER A 88 -13.27 24.08 2.25
C SER A 88 -12.30 25.26 2.38
N GLU A 89 -12.25 25.91 3.55
CA GLU A 89 -11.41 27.09 3.74
C GLU A 89 -9.92 26.72 3.65
N PRO A 90 -9.10 27.52 2.93
CA PRO A 90 -7.66 27.28 2.83
C PRO A 90 -6.99 27.16 4.21
N ALA A 91 -7.37 28.01 5.16
CA ALA A 91 -6.82 28.00 6.52
C ALA A 91 -7.10 26.67 7.27
N THR A 92 -8.31 26.11 7.13
CA THR A 92 -8.66 24.81 7.72
C THR A 92 -7.82 23.68 7.12
N ARG A 93 -7.62 23.71 5.79
CA ARG A 93 -6.81 22.72 5.07
C ARG A 93 -5.34 22.79 5.50
N GLU A 94 -4.76 23.98 5.55
CA GLU A 94 -3.37 24.20 5.98
C GLU A 94 -3.17 23.74 7.43
N LYS A 95 -4.08 24.11 8.34
CA LYS A 95 -4.04 23.67 9.73
C LYS A 95 -4.09 22.14 9.85
N ALA A 96 -5.03 21.50 9.16
CA ALA A 96 -5.17 20.05 9.20
C ALA A 96 -3.93 19.34 8.62
N GLY A 97 -3.38 19.85 7.52
CA GLY A 97 -2.17 19.32 6.89
C GLY A 97 -0.94 19.44 7.79
N ALA A 98 -0.75 20.59 8.42
CA ALA A 98 0.35 20.82 9.38
C ALA A 98 0.22 19.90 10.60
N ALA A 99 -0.99 19.78 11.17
CA ALA A 99 -1.25 18.89 12.30
C ALA A 99 -0.99 17.41 11.95
N MET A 100 -1.44 16.97 10.77
CA MET A 100 -1.21 15.61 10.29
C MET A 100 0.28 15.32 10.09
N ARG A 101 1.01 16.23 9.43
CA ARG A 101 2.47 16.12 9.25
C ARG A 101 3.18 15.97 10.59
N ALA A 102 2.89 16.86 11.54
CA ALA A 102 3.48 16.82 12.86
C ALA A 102 3.16 15.51 13.60
N ALA A 103 1.94 14.99 13.48
CA ALA A 103 1.56 13.69 14.06
C ALA A 103 2.33 12.52 13.43
N MET A 104 2.47 12.49 12.11
CA MET A 104 3.22 11.42 11.42
C MET A 104 4.69 11.40 11.82
N VAL A 105 5.34 12.58 11.91
CA VAL A 105 6.73 12.68 12.37
C VAL A 105 6.87 12.18 13.81
N ARG A 106 5.94 12.54 14.71
CA ARG A 106 5.94 12.04 16.09
C ARG A 106 5.76 10.53 16.19
N ASN A 107 4.89 9.93 15.36
CA ASN A 107 4.62 8.49 15.38
C ASN A 107 5.85 7.63 15.05
N ILE A 108 6.79 8.18 14.30
CA ILE A 108 8.07 7.51 13.97
C ILE A 108 9.23 7.99 14.86
N ALA A 109 8.95 8.72 15.94
CA ALA A 109 9.94 9.38 16.80
C ALA A 109 10.96 10.22 16.01
N GLY A 110 10.51 10.81 14.90
CA GLY A 110 11.34 11.59 13.98
C GLY A 110 11.48 13.05 14.40
N ARG A 111 12.35 13.77 13.69
CA ARG A 111 12.48 15.22 13.76
C ARG A 111 12.54 15.80 12.36
N GLU A 112 11.65 16.74 12.05
CA GLU A 112 11.68 17.46 10.79
C GLU A 112 12.81 18.50 10.80
N THR A 113 13.72 18.42 9.84
CA THR A 113 14.86 19.35 9.70
C THR A 113 14.70 20.31 8.53
N ALA A 114 13.88 19.95 7.55
CA ALA A 114 13.52 20.78 6.40
C ALA A 114 12.15 20.37 5.88
N ALA A 115 11.38 21.34 5.41
CA ALA A 115 10.10 21.15 4.74
C ALA A 115 10.16 21.84 3.38
N ALA A 116 9.88 21.11 2.32
CA ALA A 116 9.65 21.69 0.99
C ALA A 116 8.18 21.55 0.63
N ASP A 117 7.64 22.56 -0.04
CA ASP A 117 6.32 22.45 -0.65
C ASP A 117 6.41 21.58 -1.90
N VAL A 118 5.57 20.55 -1.99
CA VAL A 118 5.50 19.67 -3.15
C VAL A 118 4.30 20.10 -3.95
N ARG A 119 4.53 20.68 -5.13
CA ARG A 119 3.46 20.96 -6.10
C ARG A 119 3.01 19.63 -6.70
N VAL A 120 1.85 19.15 -6.27
CA VAL A 120 1.18 17.95 -6.80
C VAL A 120 0.31 18.32 -8.00
#